data_AF-A0A930XRK1-F1
#
_entry.id   AF-A0A930XRK1-F1
#
_cell.length_a   1.000
_cell.length_b   1.000
_cell.length_c   1.000
_cell.angle_alpha   90.00
_cell.angle_beta   90.00
_cell.angle_gamma   90.00
#
_symmetry.space_group_name_H-M   'P 1'
#
loop_
_entity.id
_entity.type
_entity.pdbx_description
1 polymer ?
#
loop_
_entity_poly.entity_id
_entity_poly.type
_entity_poly.pdbx_seq_one_letter_code
_entity_poly.pdbx_strand_id
1 'polypeptide(L)'
;MIKGWRSRRWTLLGLVLLGFLAVRLIAGCTAAAPITLSIAMSGAEAERWASLVETFEQQHPNIQVQIVEGPNNTDDLEKLYSQAFEQNSKRFDLVYADTIWVPHFAASGWLLDLSDRLPEADLADFLPGDLNGGRYQGQLYRIPLRSDIGVLHYRKDLLSKAGLQPPSTFEDMMAIAKTLQSQQSAKWGYVWQGRPYEGLTAMFVEVLAGYGGFWLKPDTREIGLAQPEAIQAVNFLRRTIKDG
;
A
#
# COMPACT_ATOMS: atom_id res chain seq x y z
N MET A 1 -8.78 -78.50 -41.42
CA MET A 1 -8.01 -77.24 -41.33
C MET A 1 -8.92 -76.08 -41.74
N ILE A 2 -8.73 -74.88 -41.18
CA ILE A 2 -9.51 -73.64 -41.41
C ILE A 2 -10.80 -73.50 -40.57
N LYS A 3 -10.66 -73.53 -39.23
CA LYS A 3 -11.62 -72.93 -38.28
C LYS A 3 -10.81 -72.10 -37.28
N GLY A 4 -10.76 -70.78 -37.46
CA GLY A 4 -10.04 -69.91 -36.53
C GLY A 4 -9.89 -68.45 -36.93
N TRP A 5 -10.21 -68.07 -38.17
CA TRP A 5 -9.86 -66.73 -38.66
C TRP A 5 -10.97 -65.66 -38.54
N ARG A 6 -12.25 -66.06 -38.32
CA ARG A 6 -13.39 -65.13 -38.30
C ARG A 6 -13.71 -64.51 -36.93
N SER A 7 -13.37 -65.15 -35.81
CA SER A 7 -13.72 -64.66 -34.46
C SER A 7 -12.78 -63.58 -33.91
N ARG A 8 -11.53 -63.50 -34.40
CA ARG A 8 -10.54 -62.48 -33.96
C ARG A 8 -10.84 -61.06 -34.47
N ARG A 9 -11.56 -60.91 -35.59
CA ARG A 9 -11.85 -59.59 -36.17
C ARG A 9 -12.93 -58.82 -35.42
N TRP A 10 -13.89 -59.51 -34.82
CA TRP A 10 -14.98 -58.88 -34.05
C TRP A 10 -14.57 -58.54 -32.61
N THR A 11 -13.64 -59.31 -32.02
CA THR A 11 -13.05 -58.98 -30.70
C THR A 11 -12.08 -57.79 -30.78
N LEU A 12 -11.33 -57.66 -31.87
CA LEU A 12 -10.44 -56.50 -32.10
C LEU A 12 -11.22 -55.21 -32.38
N LEU A 13 -12.37 -55.25 -33.09
CA LEU A 13 -13.20 -54.06 -33.30
C LEU A 13 -13.90 -53.58 -32.01
N GLY A 14 -14.36 -54.50 -31.16
CA GLY A 14 -14.99 -54.15 -29.88
C GLY A 14 -14.03 -53.49 -28.87
N LEU A 15 -12.77 -53.94 -28.83
CA LEU A 15 -11.72 -53.35 -27.98
C LEU A 15 -11.27 -51.97 -28.45
N VAL A 16 -11.26 -51.70 -29.77
CA VAL A 16 -10.92 -50.38 -30.30
C VAL A 16 -12.05 -49.36 -30.03
N LEU A 17 -13.32 -49.76 -30.13
CA LEU A 17 -14.46 -48.89 -29.82
C LEU A 17 -14.60 -48.56 -28.32
N LEU A 18 -14.29 -49.51 -27.41
CA LEU A 18 -14.21 -49.25 -25.96
C LEU A 18 -13.01 -48.37 -25.60
N GLY A 19 -11.88 -48.50 -26.30
CA GLY A 19 -10.73 -47.60 -26.15
C GLY A 19 -11.05 -46.15 -26.54
N PHE A 20 -11.78 -45.94 -27.64
CA PHE A 20 -12.19 -44.60 -28.06
C PHE A 20 -13.27 -43.96 -27.15
N LEU A 21 -14.10 -44.76 -26.48
CA LEU A 21 -15.08 -44.25 -25.51
C LEU A 21 -14.42 -43.92 -24.15
N ALA A 22 -13.43 -44.70 -23.72
CA ALA A 22 -12.65 -44.42 -22.49
C ALA A 22 -11.71 -43.22 -22.64
N VAL A 23 -11.16 -42.96 -23.83
CA VAL A 23 -10.30 -41.79 -24.09
C VAL A 23 -11.08 -40.47 -24.10
N ARG A 24 -12.39 -40.48 -24.37
CA ARG A 24 -13.23 -39.26 -24.28
C ARG A 24 -13.64 -38.87 -22.86
N LEU A 25 -13.55 -39.76 -21.88
CA LEU A 25 -13.87 -39.45 -20.47
C LEU A 25 -12.72 -38.80 -19.71
N ILE A 26 -11.49 -38.83 -20.24
CA ILE A 26 -10.32 -38.21 -19.59
C ILE A 26 -10.07 -36.77 -20.10
N ALA A 27 -10.71 -36.36 -21.18
CA ALA A 27 -10.60 -35.00 -21.75
C ALA A 27 -11.47 -33.95 -21.04
N GLY A 28 -12.09 -34.28 -19.90
CA GLY A 28 -13.03 -33.41 -19.18
C GLY A 28 -12.46 -32.60 -18.01
N CYS A 29 -11.17 -32.77 -17.67
CA CYS A 29 -10.54 -31.96 -16.63
C CYS A 29 -9.58 -30.96 -17.28
N THR A 30 -10.12 -30.01 -18.04
CA THR A 30 -9.39 -28.76 -18.29
C THR A 30 -9.37 -28.02 -16.96
N ALA A 31 -8.25 -28.10 -16.22
CA ALA A 31 -7.99 -27.17 -15.14
C ALA A 31 -8.23 -25.76 -15.70
N ALA A 32 -9.12 -25.00 -15.05
CA ALA A 32 -9.38 -23.63 -15.46
C ALA A 32 -8.05 -22.88 -15.56
N ALA A 33 -7.90 -22.03 -16.60
CA ALA A 33 -6.70 -21.21 -16.74
C ALA A 33 -6.47 -20.43 -15.43
N PRO A 34 -5.21 -20.34 -14.95
CA PRO A 34 -4.92 -19.64 -13.70
C PRO A 34 -5.40 -18.20 -13.79
N ILE A 35 -6.03 -17.72 -12.71
CA ILE A 35 -6.48 -16.33 -12.58
C ILE A 35 -5.26 -15.51 -12.18
N THR A 36 -4.89 -14.52 -12.99
CA THR A 36 -3.82 -13.57 -12.63
C THR A 36 -4.46 -12.31 -12.06
N LEU A 37 -4.09 -11.94 -10.84
CA LEU A 37 -4.41 -10.67 -10.20
C LEU A 37 -3.20 -9.75 -10.30
N SER A 38 -3.39 -8.59 -10.91
CA SER A 38 -2.33 -7.61 -11.14
C SER A 38 -2.40 -6.44 -10.16
N ILE A 39 -1.24 -6.04 -9.62
CA ILE A 39 -1.11 -4.94 -8.66
C ILE A 39 0.17 -4.14 -8.94
N ALA A 40 0.12 -2.81 -8.88
CA ALA A 40 1.31 -1.96 -8.97
C ALA A 40 1.79 -1.49 -7.59
N MET A 41 3.07 -1.62 -7.32
CA MET A 41 3.70 -1.07 -6.12
C MET A 41 5.19 -0.80 -6.37
N SER A 42 5.83 -0.05 -5.48
CA SER A 42 7.27 0.19 -5.55
C SER A 42 8.07 -1.10 -5.43
N GLY A 43 9.29 -1.15 -6.00
CA GLY A 43 10.15 -2.33 -5.90
C GLY A 43 10.46 -2.73 -4.45
N ALA A 44 10.71 -1.75 -3.58
CA ALA A 44 10.94 -1.99 -2.16
C ALA A 44 9.71 -2.57 -1.43
N GLU A 45 8.49 -2.23 -1.87
CA GLU A 45 7.28 -2.85 -1.35
C GLU A 45 7.11 -4.27 -1.90
N ALA A 46 7.38 -4.48 -3.19
CA ALA A 46 7.30 -5.79 -3.82
C ALA A 46 8.21 -6.82 -3.13
N GLU A 47 9.43 -6.40 -2.74
CA GLU A 47 10.35 -7.24 -1.95
C GLU A 47 9.75 -7.62 -0.59
N ARG A 48 9.03 -6.71 0.08
CA ARG A 48 8.35 -6.99 1.36
C ARG A 48 7.18 -7.96 1.19
N TRP A 49 6.51 -7.94 0.04
CA TRP A 49 5.36 -8.81 -0.25
C TRP A 49 5.75 -10.18 -0.78
N ALA A 50 7.02 -10.41 -1.13
CA ALA A 50 7.45 -11.64 -1.80
C ALA A 50 7.01 -12.92 -1.06
N SER A 51 7.22 -12.98 0.26
CA SER A 51 6.83 -14.14 1.07
C SER A 51 5.32 -14.25 1.27
N LEU A 52 4.60 -13.12 1.33
CA LEU A 52 3.14 -13.09 1.43
C LEU A 52 2.51 -13.63 0.16
N VAL A 53 2.97 -13.18 -1.00
CA VAL A 53 2.52 -13.67 -2.31
C VAL A 53 2.83 -15.15 -2.47
N GLU A 54 4.06 -15.58 -2.15
CA GLU A 54 4.43 -16.99 -2.22
C GLU A 54 3.51 -17.87 -1.34
N THR A 55 3.24 -17.44 -0.10
CA THR A 55 2.33 -18.16 0.80
C THR A 55 0.91 -18.21 0.24
N PHE A 56 0.42 -17.10 -0.29
CA PHE A 56 -0.92 -17.02 -0.87
C PHE A 56 -1.06 -17.93 -2.10
N GLU A 57 -0.10 -17.92 -3.02
CA GLU A 57 -0.14 -18.77 -4.22
C GLU A 57 0.00 -20.26 -3.89
N GLN A 58 0.76 -20.61 -2.85
CA GLN A 58 0.81 -21.99 -2.34
C GLN A 58 -0.55 -22.46 -1.79
N GLN A 59 -1.29 -21.57 -1.11
CA GLN A 59 -2.62 -21.86 -0.57
C GLN A 59 -3.72 -21.81 -1.64
N HIS A 60 -3.50 -21.04 -2.70
CA HIS A 60 -4.43 -20.81 -3.80
C HIS A 60 -3.77 -21.08 -5.16
N PRO A 61 -3.48 -22.36 -5.52
CA PRO A 61 -2.65 -22.70 -6.67
C PRO A 61 -3.26 -22.34 -8.04
N ASN A 62 -4.52 -21.94 -8.07
CA ASN A 62 -5.21 -21.45 -9.27
C ASN A 62 -5.20 -19.92 -9.41
N ILE A 63 -4.61 -19.19 -8.46
CA ILE A 63 -4.49 -17.73 -8.47
C ILE A 63 -3.01 -17.36 -8.46
N GLN A 64 -2.62 -16.44 -9.35
CA GLN A 64 -1.29 -15.86 -9.41
C GLN A 64 -1.38 -14.37 -9.13
N VAL A 65 -0.45 -13.82 -8.36
CA VAL A 65 -0.35 -12.39 -8.08
C VAL A 65 0.82 -11.82 -8.87
N GLN A 66 0.49 -11.05 -9.91
CA GLN A 66 1.48 -10.32 -10.69
C GLN A 66 1.72 -8.95 -10.09
N ILE A 67 2.88 -8.78 -9.45
CA ILE A 67 3.35 -7.46 -9.04
C ILE A 67 3.99 -6.76 -10.24
N VAL A 68 3.40 -5.63 -10.64
CA VAL A 68 3.91 -4.71 -11.64
C VAL A 68 4.77 -3.68 -10.91
N GLU A 69 6.03 -3.55 -11.30
CA GLU A 69 6.91 -2.52 -10.73
C GLU A 69 6.36 -1.12 -11.05
N GLY A 70 6.07 -0.38 -9.99
CA GLY A 70 5.56 0.99 -10.01
C GLY A 70 6.58 2.00 -9.50
N PRO A 71 6.29 3.30 -9.62
CA PRO A 71 7.13 4.37 -9.09
C PRO A 71 7.34 4.26 -7.58
N ASN A 72 8.52 4.70 -7.10
CA ASN A 72 8.79 4.84 -5.66
C ASN A 72 8.10 6.06 -5.05
N ASN A 73 7.79 7.08 -5.86
CA ASN A 73 7.09 8.27 -5.43
C ASN A 73 5.58 7.99 -5.36
N THR A 74 4.94 8.36 -4.25
CA THR A 74 3.52 8.05 -4.00
C THR A 74 2.60 8.77 -4.98
N ASP A 75 2.84 10.05 -5.28
CA ASP A 75 2.08 10.85 -6.25
C ASP A 75 2.16 10.22 -7.66
N ASP A 76 3.34 9.75 -8.08
CA ASP A 76 3.52 9.09 -9.37
C ASP A 76 2.81 7.72 -9.42
N LEU A 77 2.77 6.98 -8.31
CA LEU A 77 2.05 5.71 -8.21
C LEU A 77 0.53 5.93 -8.24
N GLU A 78 0.02 6.92 -7.52
CA GLU A 78 -1.39 7.35 -7.58
C GLU A 78 -1.79 7.73 -9.01
N LYS A 79 -0.93 8.50 -9.69
CA LYS A 79 -1.13 8.92 -11.07
C LYS A 79 -1.14 7.73 -12.03
N LEU A 80 -0.27 6.74 -11.83
CA LEU A 80 -0.25 5.51 -12.63
C LEU A 80 -1.61 4.78 -12.54
N TYR A 81 -2.17 4.65 -11.34
CA TYR A 81 -3.51 4.08 -11.14
C TYR A 81 -4.61 4.94 -11.77
N SER A 82 -4.63 6.23 -11.46
CA SER A 82 -5.64 7.17 -11.96
C SER A 82 -5.70 7.18 -13.48
N GLN A 83 -4.55 7.26 -14.16
CA GLN A 83 -4.48 7.22 -15.62
C GLN A 83 -5.00 5.90 -16.20
N ALA A 84 -4.72 4.77 -15.56
CA ALA A 84 -5.23 3.48 -15.99
C ALA A 84 -6.76 3.43 -15.86
N PHE A 85 -7.32 3.92 -14.75
CA PHE A 85 -8.77 3.90 -14.51
C PHE A 85 -9.53 4.89 -15.40
N GLU A 86 -9.00 6.09 -15.62
CA GLU A 86 -9.55 7.05 -16.58
C GLU A 86 -9.67 6.47 -18.00
N GLN A 87 -8.73 5.61 -18.37
CA GLN A 87 -8.70 4.92 -19.67
C GLN A 87 -9.54 3.63 -19.70
N ASN A 88 -10.25 3.30 -18.61
CA ASN A 88 -10.95 2.03 -18.42
C ASN A 88 -10.02 0.81 -18.66
N SER A 89 -8.74 0.97 -18.33
CA SER A 89 -7.75 -0.08 -18.50
C SER A 89 -7.98 -1.20 -17.51
N LYS A 90 -7.86 -2.45 -17.98
CA LYS A 90 -7.91 -3.67 -17.14
C LYS A 90 -6.51 -4.10 -16.69
N ARG A 91 -5.58 -3.15 -16.59
CA ARG A 91 -4.17 -3.44 -16.27
C ARG A 91 -3.94 -3.79 -14.80
N PHE A 92 -4.83 -3.36 -13.91
CA PHE A 92 -4.72 -3.58 -12.47
C PHE A 92 -6.04 -4.14 -11.95
N ASP A 93 -5.97 -5.25 -11.23
CA ASP A 93 -7.12 -5.87 -10.55
C ASP A 93 -7.18 -5.47 -9.08
N LEU A 94 -6.01 -5.21 -8.48
CA LEU A 94 -5.85 -4.75 -7.11
C LEU A 94 -5.16 -3.38 -7.09
N VAL A 95 -5.48 -2.59 -6.05
CA VAL A 95 -4.88 -1.27 -5.85
C VAL A 95 -4.11 -1.26 -4.54
N TYR A 96 -2.80 -1.08 -4.63
CA TYR A 96 -1.98 -0.77 -3.45
C TYR A 96 -2.20 0.70 -3.06
N ALA A 97 -3.33 0.96 -2.39
CA ALA A 97 -3.82 2.32 -2.13
C ALA A 97 -3.34 2.90 -0.80
N ASP A 98 -2.83 4.13 -0.86
CA ASP A 98 -2.73 5.01 0.30
C ASP A 98 -4.14 5.40 0.80
N THR A 99 -4.26 5.66 2.10
CA THR A 99 -5.53 6.04 2.74
C THR A 99 -6.11 7.33 2.17
N ILE A 100 -5.26 8.28 1.77
CA ILE A 100 -5.71 9.58 1.23
C ILE A 100 -6.32 9.45 -0.18
N TRP A 101 -6.07 8.34 -0.89
CA TRP A 101 -6.60 8.12 -2.24
C TRP A 101 -8.03 7.60 -2.22
N VAL A 102 -8.37 6.83 -1.18
CA VAL A 102 -9.64 6.10 -1.09
C VAL A 102 -10.87 6.98 -1.34
N PRO A 103 -11.01 8.18 -0.73
CA PRO A 103 -12.20 8.99 -0.92
C PRO A 103 -12.45 9.37 -2.38
N HIS A 104 -11.42 9.79 -3.10
CA HIS A 104 -11.59 10.28 -4.47
C HIS A 104 -11.62 9.15 -5.49
N PHE A 105 -10.91 8.04 -5.27
CA PHE A 105 -11.05 6.83 -6.11
C PHE A 105 -12.45 6.21 -5.96
N ALA A 106 -12.99 6.15 -4.74
CA ALA A 106 -14.35 5.68 -4.50
C ALA A 106 -15.40 6.62 -5.10
N ALA A 107 -15.23 7.94 -4.95
CA ALA A 107 -16.12 8.94 -5.56
C ALA A 107 -16.15 8.85 -7.10
N SER A 108 -15.03 8.50 -7.72
CA SER A 108 -14.92 8.26 -9.17
C SER A 108 -15.48 6.90 -9.62
N GLY A 109 -15.89 6.04 -8.68
CA GLY A 109 -16.40 4.69 -8.97
C GLY A 109 -15.31 3.70 -9.40
N TRP A 110 -14.04 3.99 -9.11
CA TRP A 110 -12.91 3.13 -9.49
C TRP A 110 -12.67 1.98 -8.50
N LEU A 111 -13.18 2.10 -7.27
CA LEU A 111 -13.06 1.06 -6.24
C LEU A 111 -14.36 0.29 -6.06
N LEU A 112 -14.21 -1.01 -5.83
CA LEU A 112 -15.30 -1.89 -5.47
C LEU A 112 -15.67 -1.70 -4.00
N ASP A 113 -16.97 -1.60 -3.71
CA ASP A 113 -17.49 -1.63 -2.33
C ASP A 113 -17.28 -3.02 -1.71
N LEU A 114 -16.62 -3.03 -0.55
CA LEU A 114 -16.23 -4.22 0.21
C LEU A 114 -17.11 -4.42 1.45
N SER A 115 -18.08 -3.56 1.73
CA SER A 115 -18.83 -3.53 3.00
C SER A 115 -19.56 -4.85 3.29
N ASP A 116 -20.10 -5.49 2.25
CA ASP A 116 -20.80 -6.78 2.36
C ASP A 116 -19.89 -7.98 2.03
N ARG A 117 -18.58 -7.77 1.86
CA ARG A 117 -17.63 -8.82 1.43
C ARG A 117 -16.80 -9.41 2.54
N LEU A 118 -16.83 -8.81 3.72
CA LEU A 118 -16.07 -9.26 4.88
C LEU A 118 -16.98 -9.41 6.11
N PRO A 119 -16.84 -10.50 6.87
CA PRO A 119 -17.44 -10.61 8.20
C PRO A 119 -16.99 -9.45 9.10
N GLU A 120 -17.91 -8.92 9.92
CA GLU A 120 -17.58 -7.88 10.91
C GLU A 120 -16.50 -8.35 11.90
N ALA A 121 -16.49 -9.65 12.22
CA ALA A 121 -15.47 -10.28 13.05
C ALA A 121 -14.06 -10.12 12.48
N ASP A 122 -13.88 -10.20 11.16
CA ASP A 122 -12.58 -10.03 10.51
C ASP A 122 -12.13 -8.57 10.52
N LEU A 123 -13.08 -7.62 10.60
CA LEU A 123 -12.77 -6.20 10.72
C LEU A 123 -12.39 -5.80 12.14
N ALA A 124 -12.80 -6.56 13.17
CA ALA A 124 -12.57 -6.21 14.57
C ALA A 124 -11.08 -6.21 14.98
N ASP A 125 -10.23 -6.91 14.22
CA ASP A 125 -8.79 -7.00 14.48
C ASP A 125 -7.99 -5.78 14.00
N PHE A 126 -8.59 -4.89 13.22
CA PHE A 126 -7.91 -3.69 12.70
C PHE A 126 -8.05 -2.48 13.61
N LEU A 127 -7.07 -1.57 13.55
CA LEU A 127 -7.16 -0.29 14.24
C LEU A 127 -8.33 0.53 13.67
N PRO A 128 -9.19 1.13 14.52
CA PRO A 128 -10.34 1.90 14.06
C PRO A 128 -9.99 3.05 13.12
N GLY A 129 -8.85 3.72 13.36
CA GLY A 129 -8.36 4.79 12.50
C GLY A 129 -8.05 4.32 11.09
N ASP A 130 -7.38 3.16 10.95
CA ASP A 130 -7.00 2.61 9.65
C ASP A 130 -8.21 2.12 8.86
N LEU A 131 -9.17 1.47 9.54
CA LEU A 131 -10.44 1.09 8.93
C LEU A 131 -11.21 2.30 8.44
N ASN A 132 -11.28 3.36 9.26
CA ASN A 132 -11.97 4.58 8.86
C ASN A 132 -11.28 5.27 7.66
N GLY A 133 -9.95 5.19 7.58
CA GLY A 133 -9.19 5.63 6.42
C GLY A 133 -9.50 4.87 5.13
N GLY A 134 -10.07 3.66 5.24
CA GLY A 134 -10.58 2.88 4.12
C GLY A 134 -12.02 3.17 3.73
N ARG A 135 -12.70 4.12 4.37
CA ARG A 135 -14.12 4.40 4.15
C ARG A 135 -14.38 5.68 3.35
N TYR A 136 -15.44 5.64 2.56
CA TYR A 136 -16.00 6.81 1.88
C TYR A 136 -17.53 6.73 1.94
N GLN A 137 -18.18 7.81 2.39
CA GLN A 137 -19.64 7.88 2.56
C GLN A 137 -20.24 6.67 3.33
N GLY A 138 -19.53 6.19 4.35
CA GLY A 138 -19.95 5.07 5.21
C GLY A 138 -19.55 3.68 4.67
N GLN A 139 -19.26 3.54 3.38
CA GLN A 139 -18.88 2.26 2.77
C GLN A 139 -17.37 2.02 2.83
N LEU A 140 -16.96 0.75 2.90
CA LEU A 140 -15.57 0.32 2.97
C LEU A 140 -15.03 0.01 1.56
N TYR A 141 -13.91 0.62 1.18
CA TYR A 141 -13.31 0.47 -0.16
C TYR A 141 -11.85 0.00 -0.12
N ARG A 142 -11.22 -0.04 1.06
CA ARG A 142 -9.84 -0.49 1.27
C ARG A 142 -9.75 -1.28 2.56
N ILE A 143 -9.05 -2.41 2.50
CA ILE A 143 -8.65 -3.15 3.70
C ILE A 143 -7.25 -2.69 4.11
N PRO A 144 -7.03 -2.27 5.37
CA PRO A 144 -5.70 -1.90 5.83
C PRO A 144 -4.74 -3.09 5.73
N LEU A 145 -3.52 -2.83 5.26
CA LEU A 145 -2.45 -3.83 5.27
C LEU A 145 -1.37 -3.50 6.29
N ARG A 146 -1.04 -2.21 6.41
CA ARG A 146 -0.07 -1.68 7.37
C ARG A 146 -0.45 -0.26 7.74
N SER A 147 0.06 0.16 8.90
CA SER A 147 -0.14 1.47 9.49
C SER A 147 1.23 2.10 9.71
N ASP A 148 1.40 3.33 9.25
CA ASP A 148 2.61 4.11 9.45
C ASP A 148 2.34 5.20 10.48
N ILE A 149 3.35 5.53 11.28
CA ILE A 149 3.29 6.64 12.25
C ILE A 149 4.52 7.52 12.12
N GLY A 150 4.33 8.82 12.27
CA GLY A 150 5.41 9.80 12.39
C GLY A 150 6.12 9.64 13.74
N VAL A 151 7.44 9.41 13.70
CA VAL A 151 8.27 9.29 14.90
C VAL A 151 9.59 10.04 14.74
N LEU A 152 10.01 10.74 15.80
CA LEU A 152 11.31 11.42 15.83
C LEU A 152 12.42 10.42 16.21
N HIS A 153 13.23 10.06 15.23
CA HIS A 153 14.46 9.31 15.46
C HIS A 153 15.61 10.24 15.83
N TYR A 154 16.44 9.84 16.79
CA TYR A 154 17.59 10.64 17.23
C TYR A 154 18.80 9.77 17.59
N ARG A 155 19.99 10.37 17.56
CA ARG A 155 21.27 9.73 17.88
C ARG A 155 21.58 9.80 19.37
N LYS A 156 21.21 8.74 20.11
CA LYS A 156 21.43 8.62 21.57
C LYS A 156 22.87 8.88 22.01
N ASP A 157 23.84 8.41 21.22
CA ASP A 157 25.27 8.57 21.49
C ASP A 157 25.74 10.03 21.37
N LEU A 158 25.22 10.78 20.38
CA LEU A 158 25.52 12.21 20.25
C LEU A 158 24.94 13.01 21.43
N LEU A 159 23.71 12.71 21.83
CA LEU A 159 23.09 13.35 23.00
C LEU A 159 23.86 13.04 24.28
N SER A 160 24.18 11.78 24.52
CA SER A 160 24.93 11.36 25.70
C SER A 160 26.32 12.01 25.77
N LYS A 161 27.04 12.10 24.65
CA LYS A 161 28.36 12.73 24.59
C LYS A 161 28.30 14.23 24.88
N ALA A 162 27.22 14.90 24.49
CA ALA A 162 26.98 16.31 24.75
C ALA A 162 26.30 16.61 26.10
N GLY A 163 25.94 15.58 26.88
CA GLY A 163 25.20 15.73 28.13
C GLY A 163 23.75 16.23 27.95
N LEU A 164 23.15 15.96 26.79
CA LEU A 164 21.80 16.40 26.41
C LEU A 164 20.76 15.29 26.58
N GLN A 165 19.51 15.67 26.82
CA GLN A 165 18.36 14.76 26.82
C GLN A 165 17.64 14.78 25.46
N PRO A 166 16.84 13.76 25.13
CA PRO A 166 15.99 13.80 23.93
C PRO A 166 15.04 15.02 23.96
N PRO A 167 14.78 15.66 22.80
CA PRO A 167 13.89 16.82 22.74
C PRO A 167 12.45 16.44 23.08
N SER A 168 11.75 17.32 23.80
CA SER A 168 10.31 17.20 24.04
C SER A 168 9.49 18.20 23.21
N THR A 169 10.14 19.25 22.73
CA THR A 169 9.55 20.30 21.90
C THR A 169 10.36 20.54 20.63
N PHE A 170 9.75 21.22 19.65
CA PHE A 170 10.46 21.68 18.45
C PHE A 170 11.59 22.67 18.78
N GLU A 171 11.41 23.49 19.81
CA GLU A 171 12.42 24.41 20.33
C GLU A 171 13.61 23.66 20.92
N ASP A 172 13.37 22.62 21.74
CA ASP A 172 14.43 21.75 22.27
C ASP A 172 15.21 21.10 21.13
N MET A 173 14.48 20.60 20.12
CA MET A 173 15.07 19.95 18.97
C MET A 173 16.02 20.90 18.22
N MET A 174 15.60 22.14 17.99
CA MET A 174 16.45 23.17 17.35
C MET A 174 17.65 23.56 18.23
N ALA A 175 17.48 23.64 19.55
CA ALA A 175 18.58 23.96 20.46
C ALA A 175 19.64 22.85 20.45
N ILE A 176 19.20 21.60 20.55
CA ILE A 176 20.06 20.40 20.48
C ILE A 176 20.78 20.33 19.13
N ALA A 177 20.06 20.52 18.01
CA ALA A 177 20.63 20.56 16.67
C ALA A 177 21.79 21.56 16.58
N LYS A 178 21.55 22.81 17.02
CA LYS A 178 22.56 23.86 17.05
C LYS A 178 23.77 23.52 17.91
N THR A 179 23.55 22.96 19.10
CA THR A 179 24.65 22.54 20.00
C THR A 179 25.51 21.45 19.35
N LEU A 180 24.89 20.43 18.75
CA LEU A 180 25.62 19.34 18.10
C LEU A 180 26.39 19.81 16.86
N GLN A 181 25.84 20.76 16.10
CA GLN A 181 26.52 21.38 14.96
C GLN A 181 27.67 22.28 15.40
N SER A 182 27.52 23.09 16.45
CA SER A 182 28.60 23.94 16.96
C SER A 182 29.77 23.12 17.51
N GLN A 183 29.48 21.93 18.05
CA GLN A 183 30.48 20.94 18.48
C GLN A 183 31.05 20.12 17.32
N GLN A 184 30.65 20.39 16.07
CA GLN A 184 31.02 19.62 14.87
C GLN A 184 30.72 18.12 14.99
N SER A 185 29.79 17.75 15.86
CA SER A 185 29.39 16.36 16.13
C SER A 185 28.30 15.88 15.18
N ALA A 186 27.58 16.81 14.54
CA ALA A 186 26.65 16.55 13.46
C ALA A 186 26.78 17.63 12.38
N LYS A 187 26.72 17.23 11.11
CA LYS A 187 26.67 18.18 9.98
C LYS A 187 25.27 18.77 9.80
N TRP A 188 24.24 17.94 9.95
CA TRP A 188 22.83 18.31 9.83
C TRP A 188 22.13 18.00 11.15
N GLY A 189 21.38 18.96 11.69
CA GLY A 189 20.71 18.83 12.99
C GLY A 189 19.41 18.05 12.88
N TYR A 190 18.57 18.42 11.91
CA TYR A 190 17.29 17.75 11.64
C TYR A 190 17.12 17.48 10.14
N VAL A 191 16.79 16.24 9.79
CA VAL A 191 16.57 15.80 8.40
C VAL A 191 15.14 15.33 8.27
N TRP A 192 14.44 15.85 7.25
CA TRP A 192 13.02 15.62 7.03
C TRP A 192 12.67 15.62 5.53
N GLN A 193 11.45 15.20 5.21
CA GLN A 193 10.96 15.02 3.83
C GLN A 193 10.61 16.36 3.16
N GLY A 194 11.63 17.08 2.68
CA GLY A 194 11.46 18.44 2.12
C GLY A 194 11.27 18.55 0.60
N ARG A 195 11.18 17.43 -0.13
CA ARG A 195 10.99 17.42 -1.60
C ARG A 195 9.54 17.73 -1.98
N PRO A 196 9.25 18.27 -3.19
CA PRO A 196 7.88 18.58 -3.61
C PRO A 196 7.12 17.31 -4.04
N TYR A 197 6.61 16.57 -3.05
CA TYR A 197 5.69 15.43 -3.19
C TYR A 197 4.83 15.32 -1.93
N GLU A 198 3.91 14.36 -1.86
CA GLU A 198 3.04 14.14 -0.70
C GLU A 198 3.78 14.14 0.64
N GLY A 199 4.99 13.57 0.73
CA GLY A 199 5.73 13.49 2.00
C GLY A 199 6.09 14.85 2.61
N LEU A 200 6.18 15.92 1.80
CA LEU A 200 6.29 17.30 2.31
C LEU A 200 4.98 17.78 2.93
N THR A 201 3.84 17.42 2.35
CA THR A 201 2.52 17.72 2.89
C THR A 201 2.30 16.95 4.20
N ALA A 202 2.64 15.66 4.24
CA ALA A 202 2.59 14.87 5.46
C ALA A 202 3.44 15.49 6.57
N MET A 203 4.70 15.84 6.27
CA MET A 203 5.59 16.51 7.23
C MET A 203 5.02 17.85 7.71
N PHE A 204 4.45 18.65 6.82
CA PHE A 204 3.84 19.92 7.20
C PHE A 204 2.64 19.72 8.14
N VAL A 205 1.76 18.76 7.85
CA VAL A 205 0.58 18.48 8.68
C VAL A 205 0.99 17.93 10.06
N GLU A 206 2.02 17.10 10.15
CA GLU A 206 2.59 16.65 11.44
C GLU A 206 3.10 17.82 12.28
N VAL A 207 3.89 18.72 11.69
CA VAL A 207 4.42 19.90 12.39
C VAL A 207 3.30 20.86 12.77
N LEU A 208 2.34 21.09 11.86
CA LEU A 208 1.17 21.92 12.11
C LEU A 208 0.39 21.44 13.32
N ALA A 209 0.13 20.13 13.40
CA ALA A 209 -0.53 19.52 14.56
C ALA A 209 0.30 19.70 15.85
N GLY A 210 1.63 19.60 15.76
CA GLY A 210 2.53 19.85 16.90
C GLY A 210 2.47 21.29 17.44
N TYR A 211 2.15 22.28 16.60
CA TYR A 211 1.86 23.66 17.02
C TYR A 211 0.39 23.88 17.43
N GLY A 212 -0.44 22.84 17.42
CA GLY A 212 -1.88 22.94 17.72
C GLY A 212 -2.72 23.52 16.58
N GLY A 213 -2.15 23.64 15.38
CA GLY A 213 -2.85 24.10 14.19
C GLY A 213 -3.63 23.00 13.48
N PHE A 214 -4.43 23.40 12.49
CA PHE A 214 -5.18 22.51 11.61
C PHE A 214 -5.21 23.08 10.19
N TRP A 215 -5.34 22.23 9.17
CA TRP A 215 -5.40 22.70 7.77
C TRP A 215 -6.84 22.89 7.30
N LEU A 216 -7.74 21.96 7.65
CA LEU A 216 -9.17 22.00 7.36
C LEU A 216 -9.95 21.32 8.49
N LYS A 217 -11.03 21.95 8.96
CA LYS A 217 -12.04 21.27 9.79
C LYS A 217 -13.12 20.66 8.89
N PRO A 218 -13.33 19.33 8.89
CA PRO A 218 -14.23 18.68 7.95
C PRO A 218 -15.69 19.15 8.09
N ASP A 219 -16.17 19.36 9.32
CA ASP A 219 -17.58 19.69 9.58
C ASP A 219 -17.93 21.14 9.23
N THR A 220 -17.01 22.07 9.51
CA THR A 220 -17.23 23.51 9.33
C THR A 220 -16.64 24.06 8.03
N ARG A 221 -15.76 23.29 7.38
CA ARG A 221 -14.93 23.70 6.24
C ARG A 221 -14.05 24.91 6.52
N GLU A 222 -13.77 25.17 7.79
CA GLU A 222 -12.85 26.23 8.21
C GLU A 222 -11.42 25.88 7.78
N ILE A 223 -10.75 26.81 7.11
CA ILE A 223 -9.36 26.66 6.66
C ILE A 223 -8.44 27.31 7.68
N GLY A 224 -7.54 26.51 8.28
CA GLY A 224 -6.62 26.97 9.33
C GLY A 224 -5.24 27.40 8.82
N LEU A 225 -4.98 27.29 7.51
CA LEU A 225 -3.65 27.54 6.92
C LEU A 225 -3.13 28.98 7.06
N ALA A 226 -4.00 29.95 7.35
CA ALA A 226 -3.62 31.34 7.57
C ALA A 226 -3.45 31.71 9.05
N GLN A 227 -3.70 30.77 9.98
CA GLN A 227 -3.65 31.02 11.41
C GLN A 227 -2.20 31.11 11.93
N PRO A 228 -1.97 31.76 13.08
CA PRO A 228 -0.63 31.91 13.67
C PRO A 228 0.13 30.59 13.81
N GLU A 229 -0.55 29.50 14.17
CA GLU A 229 0.02 28.17 14.36
C GLU A 229 0.56 27.60 13.03
N ALA A 230 -0.16 27.82 11.92
CA ALA A 230 0.29 27.41 10.60
C ALA A 230 1.53 28.21 10.15
N ILE A 231 1.56 29.51 10.44
CA ILE A 231 2.72 30.35 10.18
C ILE A 231 3.92 29.90 11.01
N GLN A 232 3.71 29.51 12.27
CA GLN A 232 4.76 28.95 13.15
C GLN A 232 5.31 27.64 12.59
N ALA A 233 4.45 26.71 12.16
CA ALA A 233 4.85 25.45 11.56
C ALA A 233 5.74 25.63 10.31
N VAL A 234 5.32 26.51 9.38
CA VAL A 234 6.13 26.85 8.20
C VAL A 234 7.45 27.50 8.61
N ASN A 235 7.42 28.44 9.56
CA ASN A 235 8.64 29.10 10.02
C ASN A 235 9.62 28.14 10.70
N PHE A 236 9.12 27.16 11.45
CA PHE A 236 9.94 26.09 12.00
C PHE A 236 10.64 25.29 10.91
N LEU A 237 9.90 24.75 9.93
CA LEU A 237 10.49 24.00 8.82
C LEU A 237 11.52 24.85 8.06
N ARG A 238 11.25 26.13 7.83
CA ARG A 238 12.22 27.06 7.22
C ARG A 238 13.46 27.28 8.09
N ARG A 239 13.32 27.36 9.41
CA ARG A 239 14.45 27.52 10.34
C ARG A 239 15.34 26.28 10.35
N THR A 240 14.79 25.07 10.26
CA THR A 240 15.61 23.84 10.18
C THR A 240 16.54 23.83 8.97
N ILE A 241 16.14 24.47 7.86
CA ILE A 241 16.98 24.60 6.66
C ILE A 241 18.04 25.71 6.83
N LYS A 242 17.64 26.85 7.40
CA LYS A 242 18.51 28.04 7.49
C LYS A 242 19.52 27.96 8.62
N ASP A 243 19.09 27.46 9.77
CA ASP A 243 19.85 27.49 11.00
C ASP A 243 20.56 26.17 11.29
N GLY A 244 20.19 25.08 10.61
CA GLY A 244 20.82 23.77 10.69
C GLY A 244 20.00 22.70 11.42
#